data_AF-A0A7C2P2V7-F1
#
_entry.id   AF-A0A7C2P2V7-F1
#
_cell.length_a   1.000
_cell.length_b   1.000
_cell.length_c   1.000
_cell.angle_alpha   90.00
_cell.angle_beta   90.00
_cell.angle_gamma   90.00
#
_symmetry.space_group_name_H-M   'P 1'
#
loop_
_entity.id
_entity.type
_entity.pdbx_description
1 polymer ?
#
loop_
_entity_poly.entity_id
_entity_poly.type
_entity_poly.pdbx_seq_one_letter_code
_entity_poly.pdbx_strand_id
1 'polypeptide(L)'
;MRVNKSVHIYLAVGLLTLFFSVNSLAQNESEANKTIILGEEFNVGWLHKSLFGSQWRNLWTTPISIPILDLNTFQGGLTPQFDGQNSESPFLKFIGNDERYWKFTPINKDFFELLPDALQITFVNNILEDQVSSVNPFAKIINSELLNAVGFDLSIPIFIVLPEDEALNKFSGQVGFLESCNNPYEVEEINRITELFNSIENVNNIKIDSKEFLKIRLMNILLGNWDRNINKWKWDEIENQNIFYWKPHPNNSDQAFAKFDGLLPYSASFIFPQLTSFNDNLAHAGNYTQSGRYIDRRFLTELIKSQWDSITVYIQQSITDDVIVSAVNKIPSGNKPEVKNKIINTIKNRRDKLNELCDVYYSIINKVADIYGSNNNDSVTVNRISNDITSVELYSSGNNAINTSEAYFKKQFDNNITEEIRIYLLDGDDEVIIKGEVDDSPLIRILGGPGDDKFEDKSIVNGFFLSITPFKKSEKKTIFYDSDNNSSFIKSLSTSIDTNQFDESILITENYEQSQRDRGSSWGFLPEVGYSTTDGVLIGGMVDLFSFNFRKGPTNIYRV
;
A
#
# COMPACT_ATOMS: atom_id res chain seq x y z
N MET A 1 12.81 49.65 -65.74
CA MET A 1 12.65 48.96 -67.04
C MET A 1 11.84 47.70 -66.78
N ARG A 2 10.79 47.52 -67.58
CA ARG A 2 9.73 46.52 -67.42
C ARG A 2 10.17 45.21 -68.12
N VAL A 3 9.59 44.09 -67.67
CA VAL A 3 9.17 42.90 -68.45
C VAL A 3 10.16 41.73 -68.59
N ASN A 4 9.73 40.63 -67.94
CA ASN A 4 9.57 39.23 -68.37
C ASN A 4 10.63 38.54 -69.23
N LYS A 5 10.95 37.28 -68.88
CA LYS A 5 10.32 36.03 -69.39
C LYS A 5 11.14 34.82 -68.91
N SER A 6 10.50 33.78 -68.31
CA SER A 6 10.43 32.38 -68.87
C SER A 6 11.67 31.50 -68.55
N VAL A 7 11.66 30.19 -68.22
CA VAL A 7 10.72 29.07 -68.45
C VAL A 7 11.30 27.76 -67.82
N HIS A 8 10.46 26.99 -67.07
CA HIS A 8 10.27 25.50 -67.09
C HIS A 8 11.36 24.53 -66.53
N ILE A 9 11.11 23.29 -66.04
CA ILE A 9 9.94 22.40 -65.82
C ILE A 9 10.36 21.21 -64.88
N TYR A 10 9.38 20.73 -64.11
CA TYR A 10 9.14 19.51 -63.27
C TYR A 10 10.12 18.31 -63.16
N LEU A 11 10.22 17.72 -61.95
CA LEU A 11 9.53 16.46 -61.59
C LEU A 11 9.49 16.23 -60.05
N ALA A 12 8.59 15.33 -59.62
CA ALA A 12 7.94 15.26 -58.31
C ALA A 12 8.35 14.09 -57.41
N VAL A 13 7.64 14.02 -56.26
CA VAL A 13 7.51 12.96 -55.24
C VAL A 13 8.52 13.08 -54.09
N GLY A 14 8.13 13.21 -52.83
CA GLY A 14 6.83 13.18 -52.16
C GLY A 14 7.11 12.96 -50.67
N LEU A 15 7.13 14.04 -49.89
CA LEU A 15 7.36 13.98 -48.44
C LEU A 15 6.04 14.21 -47.72
N LEU A 16 5.50 13.14 -47.16
CA LEU A 16 4.33 13.13 -46.30
C LEU A 16 4.79 13.56 -44.89
N THR A 17 4.91 14.87 -44.65
CA THR A 17 5.03 15.39 -43.30
C THR A 17 3.64 15.46 -42.68
N LEU A 18 3.30 14.47 -41.86
CA LEU A 18 2.19 14.51 -40.93
C LEU A 18 2.41 15.67 -39.95
N PHE A 19 1.70 16.79 -40.20
CA PHE A 19 1.42 17.76 -39.16
C PHE A 19 0.54 17.07 -38.12
N PHE A 20 1.08 16.74 -36.95
CA PHE A 20 0.26 16.57 -35.76
C PHE A 20 -0.32 17.94 -35.42
N SER A 21 -1.49 18.24 -35.98
CA SER A 21 -2.40 19.24 -35.44
C SER A 21 -2.71 18.84 -34.01
N VAL A 22 -2.13 19.57 -33.05
CA VAL A 22 -2.63 19.63 -31.68
C VAL A 22 -4.03 20.21 -31.79
N ASN A 23 -5.04 19.35 -31.89
CA ASN A 23 -6.40 19.72 -31.59
C ASN A 23 -6.40 20.04 -30.10
N SER A 24 -6.28 21.32 -29.75
CA SER A 24 -6.91 21.81 -28.54
C SER A 24 -8.40 21.49 -28.69
N LEU A 25 -8.85 20.41 -28.06
CA LEU A 25 -10.27 20.17 -27.87
C LEU A 25 -10.78 21.34 -27.04
N ALA A 26 -11.31 22.33 -27.73
CA ALA A 26 -12.08 23.40 -27.13
C ALA A 26 -13.33 22.74 -26.55
N GLN A 27 -13.36 22.57 -25.22
CA GLN A 27 -14.59 22.39 -24.46
C GLN A 27 -15.49 23.60 -24.74
N ASN A 28 -16.39 23.44 -25.70
CA ASN A 28 -17.49 24.37 -25.96
C ASN A 28 -18.65 23.61 -26.60
N GLU A 29 -19.09 22.55 -25.93
CA GLU A 29 -20.49 22.16 -25.93
C GLU A 29 -21.05 22.57 -24.57
N SER A 30 -22.22 23.21 -24.58
CA SER A 30 -22.91 23.67 -23.38
C SER A 30 -23.36 22.46 -22.55
N GLU A 31 -22.44 21.84 -21.81
CA GLU A 31 -22.77 20.83 -20.81
C GLU A 31 -23.72 21.46 -19.81
N ALA A 32 -24.93 20.90 -19.70
CA ALA A 32 -25.87 21.32 -18.68
C ALA A 32 -25.23 21.03 -17.32
N ASN A 33 -24.91 22.08 -16.56
CA ASN A 33 -24.35 21.93 -15.22
C ASN A 33 -25.48 21.78 -14.20
N LYS A 34 -25.33 20.84 -13.26
CA LYS A 34 -26.21 20.66 -12.09
C LYS A 34 -25.47 21.14 -10.85
N THR A 35 -26.10 22.01 -10.06
CA THR A 35 -25.59 22.38 -8.73
C THR A 35 -26.07 21.37 -7.71
N ILE A 36 -25.16 20.68 -7.03
CA ILE A 36 -25.46 19.61 -6.06
C ILE A 36 -24.63 19.82 -4.78
N ILE A 37 -25.21 19.41 -3.65
CA ILE A 37 -24.51 19.19 -2.38
C ILE A 37 -24.29 17.69 -2.26
N LEU A 38 -23.04 17.25 -2.04
CA LEU A 38 -22.67 15.83 -2.10
C LEU A 38 -23.15 15.03 -0.88
N GLY A 39 -23.14 15.64 0.30
CA GLY A 39 -23.60 15.03 1.54
C GLY A 39 -24.15 16.09 2.49
N GLU A 40 -25.42 16.42 2.33
CA GLU A 40 -26.14 17.41 3.15
C GLU A 40 -26.23 16.95 4.61
N GLU A 41 -26.30 15.63 4.84
CA GLU A 41 -26.28 14.96 6.14
C GLU A 41 -25.04 15.29 6.99
N PHE A 42 -23.92 15.69 6.37
CA PHE A 42 -22.70 16.07 7.08
C PHE A 42 -22.71 17.51 7.60
N ASN A 43 -23.79 18.26 7.38
CA ASN A 43 -23.95 19.61 7.91
C ASN A 43 -24.34 19.59 9.40
N VAL A 44 -23.33 19.37 10.25
CA VAL A 44 -23.51 19.20 11.69
C VAL A 44 -23.00 20.39 12.53
N GLY A 45 -23.53 20.50 13.76
CA GLY A 45 -23.18 21.55 14.72
C GLY A 45 -21.77 21.42 15.31
N TRP A 46 -21.32 22.46 16.04
CA TRP A 46 -19.97 22.54 16.58
C TRP A 46 -19.66 21.46 17.64
N LEU A 47 -20.64 21.05 18.45
CA LEU A 47 -20.48 19.97 19.45
C LEU A 47 -20.16 18.64 18.76
N HIS A 48 -20.89 18.30 17.70
CA HIS A 48 -20.65 17.10 16.91
C HIS A 48 -19.26 17.15 16.25
N LYS A 49 -18.87 18.30 15.68
CA LYS A 49 -17.52 18.49 15.11
C LYS A 49 -16.40 18.37 16.15
N SER A 50 -16.66 18.76 17.40
CA SER A 50 -15.68 18.61 18.48
C SER A 50 -15.48 17.14 18.86
N LEU A 51 -16.55 16.34 18.84
CA LEU A 51 -16.51 14.92 19.21
C LEU A 51 -16.02 14.03 18.06
N PHE A 52 -16.59 14.17 16.87
CA PHE A 52 -16.36 13.30 15.71
C PHE A 52 -15.44 13.91 14.64
N GLY A 53 -15.07 15.17 14.79
CA GLY A 53 -14.14 15.86 13.91
C GLY A 53 -14.78 16.88 12.97
N SER A 54 -13.95 17.80 12.48
CA SER A 54 -14.34 18.68 11.37
C SER A 54 -14.19 17.97 10.02
N GLN A 55 -13.20 17.09 9.93
CA GLN A 55 -12.85 16.24 8.80
C GLN A 55 -12.92 17.00 7.46
N TRP A 56 -13.54 16.42 6.43
CA TRP A 56 -13.80 17.04 5.14
C TRP A 56 -15.26 17.48 4.96
N ARG A 57 -16.06 17.58 6.04
CA ARG A 57 -17.49 17.95 5.97
C ARG A 57 -17.77 19.19 5.12
N ASN A 58 -16.86 20.17 5.14
CA ASN A 58 -16.97 21.36 4.29
C ASN A 58 -16.95 21.04 2.79
N LEU A 59 -16.15 20.05 2.34
CA LEU A 59 -16.13 19.63 0.93
C LEU A 59 -17.42 18.91 0.55
N TRP A 60 -17.99 18.13 1.47
CA TRP A 60 -19.25 17.40 1.25
C TRP A 60 -20.49 18.31 1.23
N THR A 61 -20.49 19.35 2.07
CA THR A 61 -21.65 20.25 2.28
C THR A 61 -21.63 21.50 1.41
N THR A 62 -20.54 21.77 0.68
CA THR A 62 -20.45 22.94 -0.20
C THR A 62 -21.18 22.66 -1.51
N PRO A 63 -22.15 23.51 -1.93
CA PRO A 63 -22.76 23.41 -3.24
C PRO A 63 -21.70 23.56 -4.34
N ILE A 64 -21.65 22.60 -5.25
CA ILE A 64 -20.72 22.59 -6.38
C ILE A 64 -21.46 22.42 -7.70
N SER A 65 -20.94 23.03 -8.75
CA SER A 65 -21.44 22.88 -10.11
C SER A 65 -20.72 21.73 -10.80
N ILE A 66 -21.48 20.73 -11.25
CA ILE A 66 -20.97 19.50 -11.86
C ILE A 66 -21.62 19.33 -13.24
N PRO A 67 -20.87 18.96 -14.29
CA PRO A 67 -21.45 18.68 -15.59
C PRO A 67 -22.32 17.41 -15.58
N ILE A 68 -23.45 17.47 -16.28
CA ILE A 68 -24.26 16.29 -16.59
C ILE A 68 -23.67 15.63 -17.84
N LEU A 69 -23.39 14.33 -17.77
CA LEU A 69 -22.87 13.55 -18.88
C LEU A 69 -23.95 13.42 -19.98
N ASP A 70 -23.63 13.88 -21.19
CA ASP A 70 -24.46 13.60 -22.37
C ASP A 70 -23.98 12.30 -23.04
N LEU A 71 -24.76 11.24 -22.84
CA LEU A 71 -24.45 9.91 -23.37
C LEU A 71 -24.44 9.87 -24.90
N ASN A 72 -25.10 10.78 -25.61
CA ASN A 72 -25.19 10.73 -27.06
C ASN A 72 -23.98 11.37 -27.74
N THR A 73 -23.37 12.37 -27.11
CA THR A 73 -22.31 13.19 -27.70
C THR A 73 -20.93 12.87 -27.14
N PHE A 74 -20.85 12.50 -25.86
CA PHE A 74 -19.56 12.22 -25.21
C PHE A 74 -18.82 11.08 -25.91
N GLN A 75 -17.62 11.37 -26.43
CA GLN A 75 -16.76 10.44 -27.18
C GLN A 75 -17.47 9.72 -28.34
N GLY A 76 -18.38 10.43 -29.00
CA GLY A 76 -19.14 9.89 -30.13
C GLY A 76 -20.35 9.04 -29.73
N GLY A 77 -20.64 8.91 -28.44
CA GLY A 77 -21.78 8.19 -27.88
C GLY A 77 -21.34 7.05 -26.95
N LEU A 78 -21.89 7.00 -25.75
CA LEU A 78 -21.64 5.98 -24.73
C LEU A 78 -22.85 5.04 -24.61
N THR A 79 -22.57 3.73 -24.70
CA THR A 79 -23.59 2.70 -24.47
C THR A 79 -23.32 1.99 -23.14
N PRO A 80 -24.29 1.99 -22.19
CA PRO A 80 -24.12 1.31 -20.91
C PRO A 80 -24.05 -0.22 -21.09
N GLN A 81 -23.16 -0.85 -20.34
CA GLN A 81 -22.95 -2.30 -20.31
C GLN A 81 -23.18 -2.78 -18.87
N PHE A 82 -24.20 -3.61 -18.68
CA PHE A 82 -24.58 -4.15 -17.37
C PHE A 82 -24.07 -5.58 -17.21
N ASP A 83 -22.76 -5.74 -17.03
CA ASP A 83 -22.21 -7.02 -16.60
C ASP A 83 -22.17 -7.08 -15.07
N GLY A 84 -22.82 -8.10 -14.50
CA GLY A 84 -22.63 -8.49 -13.09
C GLY A 84 -23.57 -7.80 -12.10
N GLN A 85 -24.75 -8.38 -11.87
CA GLN A 85 -25.65 -7.97 -10.77
C GLN A 85 -25.12 -8.29 -9.36
N ASN A 86 -23.96 -8.95 -9.23
CA ASN A 86 -23.47 -9.54 -7.97
C ASN A 86 -22.01 -9.14 -7.59
N SER A 87 -21.54 -7.95 -7.96
CA SER A 87 -20.26 -7.43 -7.47
C SER A 87 -20.50 -6.50 -6.28
N GLU A 88 -19.78 -6.74 -5.18
CA GLU A 88 -19.86 -6.00 -3.89
C GLU A 88 -19.52 -4.51 -4.04
N SER A 89 -19.01 -4.07 -5.19
CA SER A 89 -18.83 -2.66 -5.56
C SER A 89 -19.63 -2.29 -6.82
N PRO A 90 -20.67 -1.43 -6.75
CA PRO A 90 -21.50 -1.10 -7.90
C PRO A 90 -20.82 -0.05 -8.79
N PHE A 91 -20.12 -0.48 -9.83
CA PHE A 91 -19.70 0.40 -10.94
C PHE A 91 -20.57 0.15 -12.17
N LEU A 92 -20.59 1.12 -13.10
CA LEU A 92 -21.26 1.01 -14.39
C LEU A 92 -20.22 1.07 -15.50
N LYS A 93 -20.24 0.09 -16.40
CA LYS A 93 -19.37 0.06 -17.58
C LYS A 93 -20.07 0.79 -18.74
N PHE A 94 -19.31 1.50 -19.55
CA PHE A 94 -19.74 1.98 -20.85
C PHE A 94 -18.76 1.55 -21.93
N ILE A 95 -19.27 1.40 -23.15
CA ILE A 95 -18.46 1.34 -24.36
C ILE A 95 -18.75 2.56 -25.21
N GLY A 96 -17.71 3.29 -25.58
CA GLY A 96 -17.79 4.40 -26.51
C GLY A 96 -17.84 3.92 -27.96
N ASN A 97 -18.42 4.73 -28.84
CA ASN A 97 -18.39 4.47 -30.28
C ASN A 97 -16.97 4.55 -30.88
N ASP A 98 -16.00 5.06 -30.12
CA ASP A 98 -14.56 5.04 -30.40
C ASP A 98 -13.87 3.73 -29.94
N GLU A 99 -14.64 2.71 -29.58
CA GLU A 99 -14.19 1.42 -29.03
C GLU A 99 -13.43 1.53 -27.71
N ARG A 100 -13.52 2.67 -27.01
CA ARG A 100 -12.93 2.82 -25.67
C ARG A 100 -13.89 2.40 -24.58
N TYR A 101 -13.34 1.80 -23.53
CA TYR A 101 -14.09 1.43 -22.34
C TYR A 101 -14.07 2.58 -21.33
N TRP A 102 -15.19 2.76 -20.65
CA TRP A 102 -15.32 3.72 -19.56
C TRP A 102 -15.95 3.08 -18.34
N LYS A 103 -15.50 3.51 -17.16
CA LYS A 103 -16.01 3.06 -15.88
C LYS A 103 -16.57 4.25 -15.11
N PHE A 104 -17.85 4.16 -14.75
CA PHE A 104 -18.46 5.07 -13.79
C PHE A 104 -18.50 4.43 -12.40
N THR A 105 -17.96 5.13 -11.41
CA THR A 105 -18.02 4.72 -10.00
C THR A 105 -18.76 5.79 -9.21
N PRO A 106 -19.89 5.46 -8.55
CA PRO A 106 -20.60 6.38 -7.68
C PRO A 106 -19.69 6.91 -6.56
N ILE A 107 -19.92 8.15 -6.12
CA ILE A 107 -19.17 8.71 -4.99
C ILE A 107 -19.56 8.08 -3.64
N ASN A 108 -20.84 7.72 -3.48
CA ASN A 108 -21.36 7.07 -2.28
C ASN A 108 -21.16 5.56 -2.42
N LYS A 109 -20.13 5.02 -1.77
CA LYS A 109 -19.88 3.58 -1.65
C LYS A 109 -20.44 3.05 -0.34
N ASP A 110 -20.75 1.76 -0.30
CA ASP A 110 -21.18 1.08 0.93
C ASP A 110 -20.09 1.19 2.02
N PHE A 111 -20.49 1.72 3.17
CA PHE A 111 -19.58 2.22 4.21
C PHE A 111 -18.92 1.13 5.05
N PHE A 112 -19.43 -0.11 5.00
CA PHE A 112 -18.89 -1.24 5.77
C PHE A 112 -17.48 -1.63 5.31
N GLU A 113 -17.17 -1.49 4.02
CA GLU A 113 -15.84 -1.82 3.49
C GLU A 113 -14.73 -0.89 3.99
N LEU A 114 -15.07 0.26 4.56
CA LEU A 114 -14.10 1.30 4.96
C LEU A 114 -13.52 1.08 6.35
N LEU A 115 -14.04 0.16 7.15
CA LEU A 115 -13.55 -0.08 8.51
C LEU A 115 -12.92 -1.45 8.66
N PRO A 116 -11.89 -1.59 9.54
CA PRO A 116 -11.43 -2.88 10.03
C PRO A 116 -12.61 -3.72 10.54
N ASP A 117 -12.61 -5.02 10.26
CA ASP A 117 -13.71 -5.95 10.60
C ASP A 117 -14.14 -5.87 12.08
N ALA A 118 -13.19 -5.68 12.99
CA ALA A 118 -13.45 -5.52 14.43
C ALA A 118 -14.32 -4.29 14.76
N LEU A 119 -14.26 -3.24 13.94
CA LEU A 119 -15.04 -2.01 14.07
C LEU A 119 -16.39 -2.10 13.32
N GLN A 120 -16.56 -3.01 12.38
CA GLN A 120 -17.84 -3.20 11.68
C GLN A 120 -18.92 -3.80 12.61
N ILE A 121 -18.52 -4.60 13.60
CA ILE A 121 -19.43 -5.31 14.52
C ILE A 121 -19.89 -4.43 15.69
N THR A 122 -19.10 -3.42 16.07
CA THR A 122 -19.23 -2.72 17.36
C THR A 122 -19.92 -1.36 17.30
N PHE A 123 -20.14 -0.79 16.10
CA PHE A 123 -20.62 0.59 15.93
C PHE A 123 -22.07 0.68 15.44
N VAL A 124 -22.77 1.74 15.85
CA VAL A 124 -24.10 2.10 15.33
C VAL A 124 -23.92 2.65 13.90
N ASN A 125 -24.71 2.17 12.93
CA ASN A 125 -24.67 2.59 11.52
C ASN A 125 -24.49 4.11 11.33
N ASN A 126 -25.16 4.94 12.11
CA ASN A 126 -25.08 6.40 12.01
C ASN A 126 -23.68 6.98 12.30
N ILE A 127 -22.88 6.32 13.15
CA ILE A 127 -21.48 6.75 13.40
C ILE A 127 -20.60 6.34 12.22
N LEU A 128 -20.87 5.19 11.61
CA LEU A 128 -20.15 4.70 10.42
C LEU A 128 -20.38 5.63 9.22
N GLU A 129 -21.64 5.97 8.97
CA GLU A 129 -22.05 6.94 7.94
C GLU A 129 -21.39 8.30 8.17
N ASP A 130 -21.31 8.78 9.42
CA ASP A 130 -20.64 10.05 9.72
C ASP A 130 -19.13 10.04 9.39
N GLN A 131 -18.47 8.89 9.51
CA GLN A 131 -17.03 8.76 9.21
C GLN A 131 -16.70 8.81 7.72
N VAL A 132 -17.68 8.78 6.83
CA VAL A 132 -17.49 9.06 5.39
C VAL A 132 -16.93 10.45 5.18
N SER A 133 -17.32 11.38 6.04
CA SER A 133 -16.80 12.74 5.99
C SER A 133 -15.31 12.83 6.36
N SER A 134 -14.69 11.74 6.83
CA SER A 134 -13.22 11.59 6.99
C SER A 134 -12.48 11.41 5.67
N VAL A 135 -13.18 11.00 4.61
CA VAL A 135 -12.66 10.82 3.26
C VAL A 135 -12.80 12.13 2.48
N ASN A 136 -11.78 12.48 1.70
CA ASN A 136 -11.85 13.63 0.81
C ASN A 136 -12.62 13.23 -0.46
N PRO A 137 -13.78 13.87 -0.75
CA PRO A 137 -14.64 13.47 -1.88
C PRO A 137 -13.98 13.65 -3.25
N PHE A 138 -12.84 14.34 -3.34
CA PHE A 138 -12.08 14.53 -4.58
C PHE A 138 -10.67 13.92 -4.53
N ALA A 139 -10.41 13.06 -3.54
CA ALA A 139 -9.12 12.38 -3.36
C ALA A 139 -8.64 11.70 -4.65
N LYS A 140 -9.57 11.02 -5.33
CA LYS A 140 -9.31 10.27 -6.56
C LYS A 140 -8.65 11.13 -7.64
N ILE A 141 -9.22 12.31 -7.90
CA ILE A 141 -8.71 13.27 -8.92
C ILE A 141 -7.29 13.70 -8.57
N ILE A 142 -7.08 14.18 -7.34
CA ILE A 142 -5.76 14.69 -6.92
C ILE A 142 -4.73 13.55 -6.96
N ASN A 143 -5.09 12.37 -6.45
CA ASN A 143 -4.18 11.21 -6.40
C ASN A 143 -3.74 10.78 -7.81
N SER A 144 -4.65 10.69 -8.78
CA SER A 144 -4.30 10.32 -10.16
C SER A 144 -3.30 11.29 -10.79
N GLU A 145 -3.48 12.60 -10.61
CA GLU A 145 -2.55 13.61 -11.11
C GLU A 145 -1.15 13.47 -10.53
N LEU A 146 -1.07 13.26 -9.21
CA LEU A 146 0.21 13.14 -8.52
C LEU A 146 0.92 11.83 -8.86
N LEU A 147 0.15 10.74 -9.06
CA LEU A 147 0.69 9.47 -9.53
C LEU A 147 1.21 9.58 -10.97
N ASN A 148 0.49 10.27 -11.86
CA ASN A 148 0.97 10.51 -13.22
C ASN A 148 2.28 11.31 -13.25
N ALA A 149 2.44 12.27 -12.34
CA ALA A 149 3.69 13.04 -12.22
C ALA A 149 4.91 12.19 -11.84
N VAL A 150 4.71 11.03 -11.20
CA VAL A 150 5.78 10.07 -10.85
C VAL A 150 5.84 8.88 -11.83
N GLY A 151 5.29 9.06 -13.03
CA GLY A 151 5.45 8.16 -14.17
C GLY A 151 4.49 6.97 -14.20
N PHE A 152 3.32 7.08 -13.55
CA PHE A 152 2.21 6.17 -13.80
C PHE A 152 1.34 6.69 -14.95
N ASP A 153 0.57 5.80 -15.58
CA ASP A 153 -0.34 6.15 -16.69
C ASP A 153 -1.78 5.87 -16.28
N LEU A 154 -2.30 6.73 -15.41
CA LEU A 154 -3.66 6.64 -14.88
C LEU A 154 -4.59 7.61 -15.59
N SER A 155 -5.79 7.11 -15.91
CA SER A 155 -6.89 7.99 -16.30
C SER A 155 -7.22 8.93 -15.15
N ILE A 156 -7.32 10.22 -15.47
CA ILE A 156 -7.73 11.25 -14.53
C ILE A 156 -9.26 11.20 -14.47
N PRO A 157 -9.85 10.87 -13.31
CA PRO A 157 -11.30 10.73 -13.20
C PRO A 157 -12.02 12.05 -13.49
N ILE A 158 -13.04 12.00 -14.33
CA ILE A 158 -13.93 13.13 -14.60
C ILE A 158 -15.09 13.06 -13.61
N PHE A 159 -15.30 14.13 -12.84
CA PHE A 159 -16.40 14.20 -11.88
C PHE A 159 -17.67 14.68 -12.57
N ILE A 160 -18.66 13.80 -12.69
CA ILE A 160 -19.87 14.02 -13.49
C ILE A 160 -21.13 13.60 -12.73
N VAL A 161 -22.27 14.07 -13.24
CA VAL A 161 -23.60 13.55 -12.91
C VAL A 161 -24.09 12.72 -14.08
N LEU A 162 -24.53 11.49 -13.83
CA LEU A 162 -25.22 10.72 -14.85
C LEU A 162 -26.60 11.34 -15.15
N PRO A 163 -27.05 11.35 -16.41
CA PRO A 163 -28.36 11.89 -16.75
C PRO A 163 -29.46 11.06 -16.09
N GLU A 164 -30.63 11.66 -15.94
CA GLU A 164 -31.85 10.95 -15.51
C GLU A 164 -32.39 10.17 -16.72
N ASP A 165 -31.91 8.94 -16.89
CA ASP A 165 -32.26 8.01 -17.98
C ASP A 165 -32.60 6.62 -17.42
N GLU A 166 -33.68 6.01 -17.91
CA GLU A 166 -34.08 4.64 -17.56
C GLU A 166 -33.03 3.60 -17.99
N ALA A 167 -32.31 3.86 -19.08
CA ALA A 167 -31.24 3.00 -19.58
C ALA A 167 -30.07 2.85 -18.59
N LEU A 168 -29.97 3.71 -17.58
CA LEU A 168 -28.94 3.68 -16.54
C LEU A 168 -29.38 2.94 -15.26
N ASN A 169 -30.64 2.52 -15.17
CA ASN A 169 -31.20 1.79 -14.03
C ASN A 169 -30.86 2.49 -12.68
N LYS A 170 -30.32 1.76 -11.70
CA LYS A 170 -29.97 2.27 -10.37
C LYS A 170 -28.95 3.42 -10.37
N PHE A 171 -28.21 3.61 -11.47
CA PHE A 171 -27.19 4.66 -11.62
C PHE A 171 -27.75 5.99 -12.15
N SER A 172 -29.01 6.00 -12.59
CA SER A 172 -29.68 7.19 -13.11
C SER A 172 -29.61 8.36 -12.13
N GLY A 173 -29.16 9.53 -12.59
CA GLY A 173 -29.03 10.73 -11.76
C GLY A 173 -27.92 10.73 -10.70
N GLN A 174 -27.10 9.66 -10.60
CA GLN A 174 -26.05 9.57 -9.58
C GLN A 174 -24.84 10.46 -9.90
N VAL A 175 -24.16 10.92 -8.84
CA VAL A 175 -22.89 11.63 -8.94
C VAL A 175 -21.74 10.65 -8.74
N GLY A 176 -20.68 10.81 -9.54
CA GLY A 176 -19.53 9.94 -9.42
C GLY A 176 -18.38 10.31 -10.35
N PHE A 177 -17.50 9.33 -10.54
CA PHE A 177 -16.29 9.45 -11.32
C PHE A 177 -16.39 8.61 -12.58
N LEU A 178 -16.15 9.24 -13.72
CA LEU A 178 -16.01 8.58 -15.02
C LEU A 178 -14.52 8.49 -15.39
N GLU A 179 -14.02 7.29 -15.63
CA GLU A 179 -12.63 7.00 -15.97
C GLU A 179 -12.56 6.25 -17.29
N SER A 180 -11.55 6.55 -18.11
CA SER A 180 -11.23 5.77 -19.31
C SER A 180 -10.44 4.52 -18.92
N CYS A 181 -10.77 3.39 -19.53
CA CYS A 181 -10.07 2.13 -19.36
C CYS A 181 -9.45 1.69 -20.69
N ASN A 182 -8.22 1.20 -20.65
CA ASN A 182 -7.49 0.77 -21.84
C ASN A 182 -7.97 -0.59 -22.36
N ASN A 183 -8.54 -1.42 -21.49
CA ASN A 183 -9.00 -2.76 -21.81
C ASN A 183 -10.19 -3.16 -20.91
N PRO A 184 -10.96 -4.21 -21.28
CA PRO A 184 -12.12 -4.63 -20.48
C PRO A 184 -11.77 -5.23 -19.11
N TYR A 185 -10.54 -5.75 -18.93
CA TYR A 185 -10.08 -6.33 -17.66
C TYR A 185 -9.85 -5.29 -16.57
N GLU A 186 -9.38 -4.08 -16.92
CA GLU A 186 -9.28 -2.94 -16.00
C GLU A 186 -10.64 -2.60 -15.36
N VAL A 187 -11.73 -2.91 -16.07
CA VAL A 187 -13.08 -2.66 -15.61
C VAL A 187 -13.56 -3.71 -14.60
N GLU A 188 -13.05 -4.95 -14.67
CA GLU A 188 -13.53 -6.10 -13.88
C GLU A 188 -12.93 -6.21 -12.47
N GLU A 189 -11.90 -5.43 -12.15
CA GLU A 189 -11.27 -5.39 -10.82
C GLU A 189 -10.81 -6.75 -10.27
N ILE A 190 -10.30 -7.62 -11.15
CA ILE A 190 -9.84 -8.95 -10.75
C ILE A 190 -8.63 -8.83 -9.81
N ASN A 191 -8.81 -9.25 -8.56
CA ASN A 191 -7.72 -9.38 -7.59
C ASN A 191 -6.97 -10.71 -7.83
N ARG A 192 -5.72 -10.62 -8.29
CA ARG A 192 -4.84 -11.75 -8.62
C ARG A 192 -3.85 -12.11 -7.51
N ILE A 193 -4.12 -11.72 -6.26
CA ILE A 193 -3.14 -11.88 -5.18
C ILE A 193 -2.76 -13.34 -4.90
N THR A 194 -3.72 -14.26 -4.93
CA THR A 194 -3.45 -15.70 -4.76
C THR A 194 -2.60 -16.24 -5.90
N GLU A 195 -2.86 -15.79 -7.14
CA GLU A 195 -2.03 -16.14 -8.30
C GLU A 195 -0.61 -15.59 -8.12
N LEU A 196 -0.45 -14.35 -7.67
CA LEU A 196 0.86 -13.76 -7.40
C LEU A 196 1.66 -14.60 -6.39
N PHE A 197 1.08 -14.92 -5.23
CA PHE A 197 1.76 -15.70 -4.19
C PHE A 197 2.10 -17.12 -4.67
N ASN A 198 1.13 -17.80 -5.28
CA ASN A 198 1.37 -19.13 -5.83
C ASN A 198 2.48 -19.12 -6.90
N SER A 199 2.51 -18.09 -7.74
CA SER A 199 3.53 -17.94 -8.77
C SER A 199 4.91 -17.71 -8.14
N ILE A 200 5.07 -16.75 -7.22
CA ILE A 200 6.38 -16.42 -6.62
C ILE A 200 6.96 -17.57 -5.77
N GLU A 201 6.11 -18.47 -5.27
CA GLU A 201 6.52 -19.61 -4.45
C GLU A 201 6.84 -20.86 -5.28
N ASN A 202 6.14 -21.10 -6.39
CA ASN A 202 6.29 -22.36 -7.14
C ASN A 202 7.09 -22.24 -8.45
N VAL A 203 7.11 -21.06 -9.06
CA VAL A 203 7.61 -20.90 -10.44
C VAL A 203 8.98 -20.21 -10.45
N ASN A 204 9.92 -20.90 -11.08
CA ASN A 204 11.26 -20.39 -11.36
C ASN A 204 11.19 -19.26 -12.42
N ASN A 205 11.97 -18.18 -12.24
CA ASN A 205 12.05 -16.97 -13.10
C ASN A 205 10.95 -15.91 -12.90
N ILE A 206 10.38 -15.80 -11.71
CA ILE A 206 9.51 -14.66 -11.38
C ILE A 206 10.29 -13.55 -10.68
N LYS A 207 9.96 -12.31 -11.01
CA LYS A 207 10.43 -11.12 -10.31
C LYS A 207 9.28 -10.20 -9.98
N ILE A 208 9.33 -9.61 -8.79
CA ILE A 208 8.40 -8.57 -8.37
C ILE A 208 9.08 -7.22 -8.61
N ASP A 209 8.35 -6.26 -9.18
CA ASP A 209 8.86 -4.89 -9.30
C ASP A 209 8.72 -4.14 -7.96
N SER A 210 9.58 -4.51 -7.00
CA SER A 210 9.55 -3.94 -5.65
C SER A 210 9.90 -2.46 -5.61
N LYS A 211 10.62 -1.96 -6.64
CA LYS A 211 10.90 -0.52 -6.79
C LYS A 211 9.64 0.25 -7.14
N GLU A 212 8.86 -0.26 -8.09
CA GLU A 212 7.56 0.33 -8.42
C GLU A 212 6.59 0.21 -7.25
N PHE A 213 6.59 -0.93 -6.54
CA PHE A 213 5.83 -1.12 -5.31
C PHE A 213 6.19 -0.06 -4.26
N LEU A 214 7.48 0.14 -3.99
CA LEU A 214 7.94 1.17 -3.05
C LEU A 214 7.49 2.58 -3.47
N LYS A 215 7.59 2.90 -4.77
CA LYS A 215 7.12 4.18 -5.30
C LYS A 215 5.65 4.42 -4.97
N ILE A 216 4.79 3.41 -5.15
CA ILE A 216 3.36 3.48 -4.78
C ILE A 216 3.19 3.60 -3.26
N ARG A 217 3.94 2.85 -2.45
CA ARG A 217 3.85 2.93 -0.97
C ARG A 217 4.24 4.29 -0.43
N LEU A 218 5.33 4.88 -0.92
CA LEU A 218 5.75 6.23 -0.54
C LEU A 218 4.70 7.28 -0.95
N MET A 219 4.05 7.13 -2.11
CA MET A 219 2.92 7.98 -2.50
C MET A 219 1.73 7.84 -1.55
N ASN A 220 1.37 6.61 -1.14
CA ASN A 220 0.31 6.40 -0.15
C ASN A 220 0.64 7.08 1.19
N ILE A 221 1.87 6.93 1.67
CA ILE A 221 2.32 7.61 2.90
C ILE A 221 2.28 9.12 2.72
N LEU A 222 2.80 9.66 1.60
CA LEU A 222 2.78 11.08 1.29
C LEU A 222 1.35 11.65 1.31
N LEU A 223 0.37 10.94 0.77
CA LEU A 223 -1.02 11.38 0.68
C LEU A 223 -1.88 10.96 1.87
N GLY A 224 -1.31 10.28 2.87
CA GLY A 224 -2.02 9.84 4.08
C GLY A 224 -3.09 8.79 3.81
N ASN A 225 -2.82 7.88 2.88
CA ASN A 225 -3.66 6.72 2.60
C ASN A 225 -3.35 5.60 3.60
N TRP A 226 -4.35 5.24 4.39
CA TRP A 226 -4.23 4.32 5.51
C TRP A 226 -4.72 2.89 5.23
N ASP A 227 -5.54 2.68 4.19
CA ASP A 227 -6.11 1.37 3.87
C ASP A 227 -5.44 0.77 2.63
N ARG A 228 -4.44 -0.08 2.87
CA ARG A 228 -3.67 -0.78 1.85
C ARG A 228 -3.53 -2.26 2.18
N ASN A 229 -4.63 -2.84 2.65
CA ASN A 229 -4.75 -4.28 2.88
C ASN A 229 -4.50 -5.08 1.60
N ILE A 230 -4.27 -6.38 1.76
CA ILE A 230 -3.89 -7.30 0.68
C ILE A 230 -4.87 -7.34 -0.50
N ASN A 231 -6.16 -7.15 -0.21
CA ASN A 231 -7.21 -7.23 -1.22
C ASN A 231 -7.38 -5.95 -2.05
N LYS A 232 -6.75 -4.84 -1.66
CA LYS A 232 -6.81 -3.57 -2.40
C LYS A 232 -5.72 -3.43 -3.47
N TRP A 233 -4.83 -4.42 -3.60
CA TRP A 233 -3.76 -4.41 -4.60
C TRP A 233 -4.20 -5.10 -5.88
N LYS A 234 -3.86 -4.47 -7.01
CA LYS A 234 -3.98 -5.04 -8.34
C LYS A 234 -2.56 -5.29 -8.86
N TRP A 235 -2.39 -6.36 -9.60
CA TRP A 235 -1.08 -6.81 -10.08
C TRP A 235 -1.17 -7.22 -11.54
N ASP A 236 -0.26 -6.66 -12.33
CA ASP A 236 -0.10 -6.97 -13.74
C ASP A 236 1.08 -7.92 -13.92
N GLU A 237 0.87 -9.00 -14.67
CA GLU A 237 1.91 -9.95 -15.01
C GLU A 237 2.39 -9.66 -16.44
N ILE A 238 3.70 -9.44 -16.58
CA ILE A 238 4.32 -9.10 -17.86
C ILE A 238 5.45 -10.07 -18.12
N GLU A 239 5.35 -10.83 -19.21
CA GLU A 239 6.43 -11.69 -19.68
C GLU A 239 7.45 -10.88 -20.48
N ASN A 240 8.74 -11.01 -20.13
CA ASN A 240 9.83 -10.42 -20.89
C ASN A 240 11.04 -11.38 -20.90
N GLN A 241 11.44 -11.84 -22.09
CA GLN A 241 12.63 -12.70 -22.28
C GLN A 241 12.63 -13.92 -21.34
N ASN A 242 11.49 -14.62 -21.21
CA ASN A 242 11.26 -15.78 -20.34
C ASN A 242 11.36 -15.51 -18.82
N ILE A 243 11.31 -14.24 -18.41
CA ILE A 243 11.15 -13.82 -17.01
C ILE A 243 9.76 -13.20 -16.87
N PHE A 244 9.01 -13.64 -15.87
CA PHE A 244 7.70 -13.09 -15.55
C PHE A 244 7.85 -11.99 -14.50
N TYR A 245 7.46 -10.78 -14.84
CA TYR A 245 7.47 -9.63 -13.94
C TYR A 245 6.07 -9.39 -13.42
N TRP A 246 5.91 -9.44 -12.10
CA TRP A 246 4.72 -8.97 -11.42
C TRP A 246 4.90 -7.50 -11.03
N LYS A 247 4.06 -6.64 -11.61
CA LYS A 247 4.06 -5.20 -11.36
C LYS A 247 2.82 -4.79 -10.57
N PRO A 248 2.97 -3.98 -9.52
CA PRO A 248 1.83 -3.46 -8.80
C PRO A 248 1.15 -2.37 -9.62
N HIS A 249 -0.15 -2.52 -9.84
CA HIS A 249 -0.94 -1.51 -10.48
C HIS A 249 -1.34 -0.42 -9.47
N PRO A 250 -1.03 0.86 -9.70
CA PRO A 250 -1.41 1.95 -8.80
C PRO A 250 -2.92 2.16 -8.83
N ASN A 251 -3.61 1.86 -7.73
CA ASN A 251 -5.05 2.12 -7.65
C ASN A 251 -5.34 3.61 -7.35
N ASN A 252 -6.34 4.16 -8.02
CA ASN A 252 -6.95 5.46 -7.74
C ASN A 252 -7.71 5.41 -6.40
N SER A 253 -6.96 5.41 -5.30
CA SER A 253 -7.52 5.24 -3.96
C SER A 253 -8.34 6.46 -3.54
N ASP A 254 -9.58 6.20 -3.15
CA ASP A 254 -10.47 7.16 -2.52
C ASP A 254 -10.05 7.49 -1.08
N GLN A 255 -9.28 6.61 -0.41
CA GLN A 255 -8.82 6.78 0.97
C GLN A 255 -7.63 7.75 1.16
N ALA A 256 -7.14 8.37 0.08
CA ALA A 256 -6.13 9.42 0.22
C ALA A 256 -6.70 10.63 0.98
N PHE A 257 -5.84 11.32 1.72
CA PHE A 257 -6.16 12.47 2.56
C PHE A 257 -7.10 12.17 3.74
N ALA A 258 -7.19 10.92 4.20
CA ALA A 258 -8.07 10.54 5.31
C ALA A 258 -7.84 11.39 6.56
N LYS A 259 -8.92 11.87 7.18
CA LYS A 259 -8.85 12.83 8.28
C LYS A 259 -9.72 12.37 9.45
N PHE A 260 -9.07 11.93 10.52
CA PHE A 260 -9.63 11.46 11.77
C PHE A 260 -9.38 12.48 12.88
N ASP A 261 -9.92 13.70 12.74
CA ASP A 261 -9.88 14.71 13.80
C ASP A 261 -11.08 14.58 14.75
N GLY A 262 -11.06 15.28 15.88
CA GLY A 262 -12.09 15.16 16.93
C GLY A 262 -11.68 14.23 18.06
N LEU A 263 -12.36 14.37 19.20
CA LEU A 263 -12.02 13.67 20.44
C LEU A 263 -12.11 12.14 20.27
N LEU A 264 -13.18 11.64 19.64
CA LEU A 264 -13.43 10.21 19.52
C LEU A 264 -12.50 9.54 18.50
N PRO A 265 -12.32 10.04 17.26
CA PRO A 265 -11.35 9.45 16.34
C PRO A 265 -9.91 9.53 16.86
N TYR A 266 -9.54 10.62 17.54
CA TYR A 266 -8.24 10.73 18.20
C TYR A 266 -8.07 9.65 19.28
N SER A 267 -9.10 9.42 20.11
CA SER A 267 -9.08 8.36 21.12
C SER A 267 -9.02 6.97 20.48
N ALA A 268 -9.74 6.75 19.38
CA ALA A 268 -9.71 5.50 18.63
C ALA A 268 -8.33 5.20 18.03
N SER A 269 -7.55 6.23 17.68
CA SER A 269 -6.19 6.05 17.13
C SER A 269 -5.20 5.39 18.10
N PHE A 270 -5.46 5.41 19.42
CA PHE A 270 -4.66 4.65 20.39
C PHE A 270 -4.90 3.13 20.29
N ILE A 271 -6.11 2.72 19.92
CA ILE A 271 -6.50 1.32 19.77
C ILE A 271 -6.22 0.84 18.34
N PHE A 272 -6.50 1.70 17.36
CA PHE A 272 -6.32 1.45 15.93
C PHE A 272 -5.34 2.48 15.34
N PRO A 273 -4.02 2.27 15.47
CA PRO A 273 -3.01 3.24 15.01
C PRO A 273 -3.17 3.65 13.54
N GLN A 274 -3.67 2.75 12.69
CA GLN A 274 -3.91 3.05 11.27
C GLN A 274 -4.88 4.23 11.03
N LEU A 275 -5.71 4.61 12.01
CA LEU A 275 -6.58 5.79 11.95
C LEU A 275 -5.77 7.09 12.16
N THR A 276 -4.78 7.32 11.29
CA THR A 276 -3.89 8.48 11.36
C THR A 276 -4.33 9.56 10.36
N SER A 277 -4.55 10.76 10.88
CA SER A 277 -5.01 11.90 10.08
C SER A 277 -3.95 12.45 9.12
N PHE A 278 -4.36 12.75 7.89
CA PHE A 278 -3.61 13.55 6.94
C PHE A 278 -3.45 14.98 7.47
N ASN A 279 -2.24 15.32 7.90
CA ASN A 279 -1.86 16.63 8.39
C ASN A 279 -0.35 16.85 8.30
N ASP A 280 0.11 18.00 8.78
CA ASP A 280 1.51 18.44 8.74
C ASP A 280 2.42 17.75 9.76
N ASN A 281 1.84 17.10 10.77
CA ASN A 281 2.55 16.35 11.79
C ASN A 281 2.80 14.92 11.31
N LEU A 282 4.08 14.54 11.30
CA LEU A 282 4.56 13.27 10.79
C LEU A 282 4.99 12.29 11.88
N ALA A 283 4.84 12.65 13.17
CA ALA A 283 5.28 11.82 14.30
C ALA A 283 4.71 10.39 14.27
N HIS A 284 3.52 10.21 13.69
CA HIS A 284 2.82 8.94 13.60
C HIS A 284 2.71 8.40 12.17
N ALA A 285 3.51 8.92 11.23
CA ALA A 285 3.39 8.53 9.82
C ALA A 285 3.72 7.05 9.56
N GLY A 286 4.49 6.40 10.44
CA GLY A 286 4.68 4.94 10.41
C GLY A 286 3.38 4.16 10.53
N ASN A 287 2.31 4.74 11.10
CA ASN A 287 1.03 4.06 11.23
C ASN A 287 0.33 3.83 9.88
N TYR A 288 0.63 4.61 8.84
CA TYR A 288 0.09 4.38 7.48
C TYR A 288 0.55 3.06 6.87
N THR A 289 1.61 2.47 7.42
CA THR A 289 2.16 1.20 6.95
C THR A 289 1.49 0.01 7.62
N GLN A 290 0.63 0.24 8.62
CA GLN A 290 0.08 -0.82 9.46
C GLN A 290 -0.83 -1.77 8.68
N SER A 291 -1.70 -1.27 7.81
CA SER A 291 -2.63 -2.11 7.00
C SER A 291 -1.89 -2.95 5.96
N GLY A 292 -0.92 -2.35 5.24
CA GLY A 292 -0.13 -3.05 4.21
C GLY A 292 1.07 -3.84 4.72
N ARG A 293 1.27 -3.94 6.04
CA ARG A 293 2.53 -4.39 6.66
C ARG A 293 3.05 -5.73 6.17
N TYR A 294 2.18 -6.69 5.85
CA TYR A 294 2.63 -8.03 5.45
C TYR A 294 3.18 -8.05 4.03
N ILE A 295 2.46 -7.46 3.08
CA ILE A 295 2.96 -7.28 1.71
C ILE A 295 4.21 -6.42 1.72
N ASP A 296 4.21 -5.33 2.50
CA ASP A 296 5.36 -4.45 2.61
C ASP A 296 6.61 -5.22 3.06
N ARG A 297 6.49 -6.11 4.05
CA ARG A 297 7.59 -7.00 4.49
C ARG A 297 8.00 -7.99 3.40
N ARG A 298 7.04 -8.57 2.69
CA ARG A 298 7.30 -9.57 1.65
C ARG A 298 8.10 -8.99 0.47
N PHE A 299 7.76 -7.78 0.03
CA PHE A 299 8.30 -7.22 -1.22
C PHE A 299 9.36 -6.14 -1.00
N LEU A 300 9.32 -5.37 0.09
CA LEU A 300 10.28 -4.27 0.26
C LEU A 300 11.58 -4.70 0.95
N THR A 301 11.62 -5.87 1.57
CA THR A 301 12.81 -6.35 2.28
C THR A 301 14.00 -6.59 1.35
N GLU A 302 13.80 -6.87 0.06
CA GLU A 302 14.91 -7.05 -0.88
C GLU A 302 15.65 -5.74 -1.21
N LEU A 303 14.98 -4.59 -1.11
CA LEU A 303 15.54 -3.32 -1.56
C LEU A 303 16.58 -2.78 -0.58
N ILE A 304 17.70 -2.27 -1.11
CA ILE A 304 18.76 -1.63 -0.32
C ILE A 304 18.48 -0.14 -0.10
N LYS A 305 19.05 0.46 0.97
CA LYS A 305 18.79 1.86 1.36
C LYS A 305 18.97 2.87 0.23
N SER A 306 19.99 2.71 -0.62
CA SER A 306 20.23 3.63 -1.74
C SER A 306 19.12 3.61 -2.79
N GLN A 307 18.42 2.48 -2.97
CA GLN A 307 17.26 2.38 -3.85
C GLN A 307 16.06 3.14 -3.25
N TRP A 308 15.83 2.99 -1.94
CA TRP A 308 14.81 3.74 -1.23
C TRP A 308 15.04 5.26 -1.32
N ASP A 309 16.28 5.69 -1.14
CA ASP A 309 16.67 7.09 -1.23
C ASP A 309 16.51 7.63 -2.65
N SER A 310 16.94 6.87 -3.65
CA SER A 310 16.79 7.26 -5.05
C SER A 310 15.32 7.41 -5.45
N ILE A 311 14.44 6.50 -5.03
CA ILE A 311 13.00 6.57 -5.33
C ILE A 311 12.36 7.75 -4.60
N THR A 312 12.75 7.99 -3.35
CA THR A 312 12.25 9.12 -2.56
C THR A 312 12.61 10.47 -3.19
N VAL A 313 13.88 10.64 -3.58
CA VAL A 313 14.34 11.85 -4.27
C VAL A 313 13.61 12.04 -5.60
N TYR A 314 13.41 10.95 -6.35
CA TYR A 314 12.64 11.00 -7.59
C TYR A 314 11.22 11.52 -7.36
N ILE A 315 10.50 10.98 -6.36
CA ILE A 315 9.14 11.44 -6.02
C ILE A 315 9.14 12.92 -5.63
N GLN A 316 10.07 13.35 -4.76
CA GLN A 316 10.16 14.75 -4.32
C GLN A 316 10.39 15.71 -5.50
N GLN A 317 11.20 15.32 -6.48
CA GLN A 317 11.50 16.15 -7.65
C GLN A 317 10.36 16.15 -8.68
N SER A 318 9.67 15.03 -8.84
CA SER A 318 8.52 14.91 -9.73
C SER A 318 7.30 15.70 -9.25
N ILE A 319 7.05 15.74 -7.94
CA ILE A 319 5.90 16.42 -7.35
C ILE A 319 6.24 17.88 -7.08
N THR A 320 6.40 18.66 -8.15
CA THR A 320 6.69 20.09 -8.05
C THR A 320 5.51 20.87 -7.45
N ASP A 321 5.77 22.11 -7.03
CA ASP A 321 4.73 23.01 -6.54
C ASP A 321 3.61 23.22 -7.57
N ASP A 322 3.97 23.33 -8.86
CA ASP A 322 3.01 23.50 -9.95
C ASP A 322 2.16 22.24 -10.16
N VAL A 323 2.76 21.06 -10.05
CA VAL A 323 2.03 19.78 -10.11
C VAL A 323 1.00 19.70 -8.97
N ILE A 324 1.39 20.03 -7.74
CA ILE A 324 0.47 20.03 -6.59
C ILE A 324 -0.67 21.03 -6.79
N VAL A 325 -0.35 22.26 -7.18
CA VAL A 325 -1.35 23.31 -7.40
C VAL A 325 -2.30 22.93 -8.53
N SER A 326 -1.79 22.40 -9.65
CA SER A 326 -2.58 21.92 -10.78
C SER A 326 -3.53 20.79 -10.35
N ALA A 327 -3.03 19.80 -9.62
CA ALA A 327 -3.82 18.66 -9.15
C ALA A 327 -5.00 19.11 -8.26
N VAL A 328 -4.76 19.99 -7.29
CA VAL A 328 -5.82 20.49 -6.39
C VAL A 328 -6.79 21.44 -7.12
N ASN A 329 -6.34 22.15 -8.14
CA ASN A 329 -7.20 23.06 -8.90
C ASN A 329 -8.21 22.33 -9.81
N LYS A 330 -8.02 21.04 -10.09
CA LYS A 330 -8.99 20.20 -10.82
C LYS A 330 -10.24 19.86 -10.01
N ILE A 331 -10.27 20.13 -8.70
CA ILE A 331 -11.48 20.02 -7.88
C ILE A 331 -12.55 21.02 -8.39
N PRO A 332 -13.84 20.60 -8.52
CA PRO A 332 -14.94 21.45 -8.98
C PRO A 332 -15.02 22.84 -8.33
N SER A 333 -15.42 23.83 -9.15
CA SER A 333 -15.66 25.20 -8.72
C SER A 333 -16.82 25.28 -7.71
N GLY A 334 -16.68 26.14 -6.70
CA GLY A 334 -17.60 26.25 -5.56
C GLY A 334 -16.90 25.98 -4.24
N ASN A 335 -15.88 25.12 -4.25
CA ASN A 335 -15.04 24.86 -3.08
C ASN A 335 -14.21 26.08 -2.67
N LYS A 336 -14.15 26.33 -1.36
CA LYS A 336 -13.46 27.46 -0.75
C LYS A 336 -11.94 27.45 -1.02
N PRO A 337 -11.32 28.57 -1.44
CA PRO A 337 -9.88 28.66 -1.67
C PRO A 337 -9.05 28.24 -0.45
N GLU A 338 -9.52 28.49 0.76
CA GLU A 338 -8.81 28.15 1.99
C GLU A 338 -8.66 26.63 2.17
N VAL A 339 -9.65 25.84 1.74
CA VAL A 339 -9.58 24.37 1.83
C VAL A 339 -8.58 23.84 0.80
N LYS A 340 -8.63 24.36 -0.43
CA LYS A 340 -7.65 24.03 -1.49
C LYS A 340 -6.22 24.37 -1.04
N ASN A 341 -6.01 25.58 -0.51
CA ASN A 341 -4.71 26.03 -0.02
C ASN A 341 -4.19 25.17 1.13
N LYS A 342 -5.06 24.70 2.03
CA LYS A 342 -4.66 23.78 3.10
C LYS A 342 -4.17 22.45 2.54
N ILE A 343 -4.89 21.85 1.59
CA ILE A 343 -4.45 20.61 0.93
C ILE A 343 -3.09 20.82 0.24
N ILE A 344 -2.94 21.89 -0.54
CA ILE A 344 -1.70 22.24 -1.24
C ILE A 344 -0.53 22.33 -0.25
N ASN A 345 -0.68 23.14 0.80
CA ASN A 345 0.38 23.37 1.78
C ASN A 345 0.76 22.10 2.52
N THR A 346 -0.22 21.26 2.88
CA THR A 346 0.07 19.99 3.56
C THR A 346 0.76 19.00 2.62
N ILE A 347 0.37 18.89 1.34
CA ILE A 347 1.10 18.04 0.38
C ILE A 347 2.55 18.52 0.24
N LYS A 348 2.78 19.84 0.10
CA LYS A 348 4.13 20.43 0.02
C LYS A 348 4.97 20.09 1.25
N ASN A 349 4.48 20.37 2.45
CA ASN A 349 5.20 20.10 3.69
C ASN A 349 5.50 18.61 3.87
N ARG A 350 4.58 17.72 3.49
CA ARG A 350 4.81 16.26 3.56
C ARG A 350 5.82 15.78 2.52
N ARG A 351 5.77 16.32 1.29
CA ARG A 351 6.76 16.06 0.24
C ARG A 351 8.14 16.48 0.69
N ASP A 352 8.26 17.68 1.25
CA ASP A 352 9.55 18.23 1.67
C ASP A 352 10.20 17.41 2.81
N LYS A 353 9.40 16.66 3.57
CA LYS A 353 9.84 15.74 4.64
C LYS A 353 9.80 14.25 4.24
N LEU A 354 9.60 13.93 2.96
CA LEU A 354 9.41 12.55 2.52
C LEU A 354 10.65 11.67 2.77
N ASN A 355 11.85 12.25 2.78
CA ASN A 355 13.08 11.56 3.17
C ASN A 355 13.03 11.05 4.63
N GLU A 356 12.58 11.88 5.57
CA GLU A 356 12.43 11.48 6.98
C GLU A 356 11.40 10.36 7.12
N LEU A 357 10.29 10.45 6.37
CA LEU A 357 9.27 9.41 6.32
C LEU A 357 9.80 8.10 5.73
N CYS A 358 10.60 8.20 4.67
CA CYS A 358 11.25 7.06 4.05
C CYS A 358 12.21 6.37 5.01
N ASP A 359 12.98 7.12 5.81
CA ASP A 359 13.92 6.55 6.79
C ASP A 359 13.18 5.77 7.89
N VAL A 360 12.09 6.35 8.43
CA VAL A 360 11.22 5.67 9.40
C VAL A 360 10.64 4.40 8.79
N TYR A 361 10.13 4.47 7.56
CA TYR A 361 9.52 3.33 6.89
C TYR A 361 10.55 2.23 6.57
N TYR A 362 11.73 2.60 6.07
CA TYR A 362 12.84 1.68 5.84
C TYR A 362 13.23 0.95 7.13
N SER A 363 13.32 1.68 8.25
CA SER A 363 13.61 1.09 9.56
C SER A 363 12.52 0.11 9.98
N ILE A 364 11.23 0.46 9.84
CA ILE A 364 10.11 -0.45 10.17
C ILE A 364 10.18 -1.76 9.37
N ILE A 365 10.53 -1.71 8.08
CA ILE A 365 10.65 -2.90 7.23
C ILE A 365 11.88 -3.73 7.60
N ASN A 366 13.03 -3.08 7.82
CA ASN A 366 14.30 -3.77 7.98
C ASN A 366 14.68 -4.10 9.43
N LYS A 367 13.92 -3.60 10.41
CA LYS A 367 14.13 -3.89 11.83
C LYS A 367 13.94 -5.38 12.15
N VAL A 368 12.91 -5.98 11.55
CA VAL A 368 12.70 -7.43 11.54
C VAL A 368 12.49 -7.82 10.07
N ALA A 369 13.54 -8.33 9.43
CA ALA A 369 13.52 -8.62 8.01
C ALA A 369 12.95 -10.02 7.76
N ASP A 370 11.98 -10.14 6.86
CA ASP A 370 11.48 -11.43 6.39
C ASP A 370 11.98 -11.69 4.98
N ILE A 371 12.52 -12.87 4.76
CA ILE A 371 13.04 -13.37 3.50
C ILE A 371 12.37 -14.71 3.27
N TYR A 372 11.93 -14.99 2.05
CA TYR A 372 11.30 -16.26 1.73
C TYR A 372 12.00 -16.91 0.55
N GLY A 373 12.16 -18.22 0.62
CA GLY A 373 12.49 -19.09 -0.49
C GLY A 373 11.27 -19.43 -1.33
N SER A 374 11.27 -20.65 -1.84
CA SER A 374 10.31 -21.22 -2.79
C SER A 374 9.88 -22.61 -2.34
N ASN A 375 8.86 -23.19 -2.95
CA ASN A 375 8.50 -24.60 -2.72
C ASN A 375 9.40 -25.58 -3.49
N ASN A 376 10.58 -25.12 -3.91
CA ASN A 376 11.63 -25.92 -4.55
C ASN A 376 12.87 -25.84 -3.66
N ASN A 377 13.78 -26.81 -3.81
CA ASN A 377 15.03 -26.83 -3.07
C ASN A 377 15.81 -25.51 -3.19
N ASP A 378 16.10 -24.90 -2.05
CA ASP A 378 16.82 -23.65 -1.91
C ASP A 378 18.13 -23.83 -1.15
N SER A 379 19.13 -23.06 -1.54
CA SER A 379 20.40 -22.97 -0.81
C SER A 379 20.58 -21.57 -0.25
N VAL A 380 20.78 -21.49 1.07
CA VAL A 380 20.88 -20.23 1.80
C VAL A 380 22.27 -20.09 2.42
N THR A 381 22.90 -18.95 2.15
CA THR A 381 24.13 -18.55 2.84
C THR A 381 23.90 -17.30 3.67
N VAL A 382 24.09 -17.43 4.99
CA VAL A 382 24.13 -16.29 5.91
C VAL A 382 25.57 -16.08 6.37
N ASN A 383 26.09 -14.87 6.16
CA ASN A 383 27.45 -14.51 6.58
C ASN A 383 27.40 -13.30 7.51
N ARG A 384 27.77 -13.50 8.77
CA ARG A 384 28.01 -12.42 9.74
C ARG A 384 29.38 -11.82 9.44
N ILE A 385 29.40 -10.78 8.61
CA ILE A 385 30.63 -10.18 8.08
C ILE A 385 31.36 -9.40 9.17
N SER A 386 30.61 -8.65 9.97
CA SER A 386 31.11 -7.84 11.08
C SER A 386 29.97 -7.57 12.07
N ASN A 387 30.28 -6.91 13.20
CA ASN A 387 29.26 -6.48 14.15
C ASN A 387 28.20 -5.57 13.52
N ASP A 388 28.55 -4.85 12.45
CA ASP A 388 27.67 -3.90 11.78
C ASP A 388 26.94 -4.48 10.56
N ILE A 389 27.41 -5.60 10.00
CA ILE A 389 26.93 -6.10 8.71
C ILE A 389 26.71 -7.61 8.71
N THR A 390 25.51 -8.02 8.30
CA THR A 390 25.15 -9.42 8.00
C THR A 390 24.68 -9.54 6.55
N SER A 391 25.24 -10.46 5.76
CA SER A 391 24.76 -10.71 4.39
C SER A 391 23.97 -12.00 4.29
N VAL A 392 22.90 -11.97 3.50
CA VAL A 392 22.07 -13.14 3.17
C VAL A 392 22.00 -13.29 1.66
N GLU A 393 22.19 -14.52 1.18
CA GLU A 393 22.09 -14.90 -0.23
C GLU A 393 21.29 -16.20 -0.36
N LEU A 394 20.29 -16.23 -1.25
CA LEU A 394 19.50 -17.41 -1.57
C LEU A 394 19.68 -17.79 -3.05
N TYR A 395 19.85 -19.07 -3.30
CA TYR A 395 20.06 -19.67 -4.62
C TYR A 395 19.08 -20.82 -4.81
N SER A 396 18.52 -20.98 -6.01
CA SER A 396 17.79 -22.21 -6.35
C SER A 396 18.78 -23.38 -6.45
N SER A 397 18.41 -24.55 -5.96
CA SER A 397 19.26 -25.75 -5.92
C SER A 397 18.54 -26.99 -6.49
N GLY A 398 19.28 -28.07 -6.76
CA GLY A 398 18.72 -29.33 -7.29
C GLY A 398 18.46 -29.37 -8.81
N ASN A 399 17.74 -30.40 -9.27
CA ASN A 399 17.50 -30.68 -10.70
C ASN A 399 16.56 -29.67 -11.39
N ASN A 400 15.77 -28.94 -10.61
CA ASN A 400 14.88 -27.89 -11.08
C ASN A 400 15.53 -26.49 -10.98
N ALA A 401 16.77 -26.38 -10.48
CA ALA A 401 17.47 -25.12 -10.42
C ALA A 401 17.62 -24.51 -11.82
N ILE A 402 17.33 -23.22 -11.93
CA ILE A 402 17.83 -22.44 -13.05
C ILE A 402 19.36 -22.54 -12.96
N ASN A 403 20.04 -22.88 -14.06
CA ASN A 403 21.51 -22.90 -14.16
C ASN A 403 22.06 -21.46 -14.07
N THR A 404 21.86 -20.80 -12.93
CA THR A 404 22.34 -19.47 -12.62
C THR A 404 23.27 -19.59 -11.43
N SER A 405 24.54 -19.23 -11.62
CA SER A 405 25.49 -18.98 -10.52
C SER A 405 25.13 -17.73 -9.70
N GLU A 406 23.94 -17.16 -9.90
CA GLU A 406 23.49 -15.90 -9.32
C GLU A 406 22.37 -16.16 -8.33
N ALA A 407 22.46 -15.51 -7.16
CA ALA A 407 21.44 -15.55 -6.13
C ALA A 407 20.19 -14.79 -6.60
N TYR A 408 19.00 -15.38 -6.41
CA TYR A 408 17.74 -14.67 -6.70
C TYR A 408 17.40 -13.66 -5.60
N PHE A 409 17.92 -13.86 -4.39
CA PHE A 409 17.89 -12.87 -3.32
C PHE A 409 19.30 -12.63 -2.80
N LYS A 410 19.70 -11.37 -2.68
CA LYS A 410 20.97 -10.98 -2.08
C LYS A 410 20.88 -9.62 -1.40
N LYS A 411 21.18 -9.59 -0.11
CA LYS A 411 21.18 -8.34 0.66
C LYS A 411 22.20 -8.33 1.79
N GLN A 412 22.78 -7.15 2.01
CA GLN A 412 23.53 -6.83 3.23
C GLN A 412 22.63 -6.00 4.15
N PHE A 413 22.49 -6.45 5.39
CA PHE A 413 21.72 -5.80 6.44
C PHE A 413 22.65 -4.98 7.33
N ASP A 414 22.18 -3.80 7.72
CA ASP A 414 22.81 -2.96 8.73
C ASP A 414 22.32 -3.41 10.10
N ASN A 415 23.22 -3.99 10.89
CA ASN A 415 22.91 -4.57 12.20
C ASN A 415 22.51 -3.50 13.23
N ASN A 416 22.78 -2.21 12.98
CA ASN A 416 22.28 -1.12 13.84
C ASN A 416 20.78 -0.86 13.68
N ILE A 417 20.20 -1.32 12.56
CA ILE A 417 18.77 -1.22 12.26
C ILE A 417 18.10 -2.58 12.46
N THR A 418 18.71 -3.64 11.95
CA THR A 418 18.14 -4.99 11.91
C THR A 418 18.38 -5.73 13.21
N GLU A 419 17.31 -6.00 13.96
CA GLU A 419 17.36 -6.77 15.20
C GLU A 419 17.17 -8.28 14.93
N GLU A 420 16.40 -8.64 13.90
CA GLU A 420 16.06 -10.02 13.57
C GLU A 420 15.93 -10.22 12.05
N ILE A 421 16.41 -11.35 11.56
CA ILE A 421 16.23 -11.82 10.17
C ILE A 421 15.55 -13.17 10.23
N ARG A 422 14.41 -13.29 9.54
CA ARG A 422 13.61 -14.51 9.43
C ARG A 422 13.66 -15.00 7.99
N ILE A 423 14.08 -16.24 7.80
CA ILE A 423 14.17 -16.87 6.50
C ILE A 423 13.18 -18.03 6.49
N TYR A 424 12.19 -17.96 5.61
CA TYR A 424 11.12 -18.95 5.42
C TYR A 424 11.44 -19.75 4.16
N LEU A 425 11.89 -21.00 4.28
CA LEU A 425 12.29 -21.79 3.12
C LEU A 425 11.11 -22.48 2.42
N LEU A 426 9.98 -22.60 3.12
CA LEU A 426 8.70 -23.11 2.59
C LEU A 426 8.68 -24.63 2.44
N ASP A 427 9.06 -25.19 1.29
CA ASP A 427 9.01 -26.64 1.00
C ASP A 427 10.21 -27.02 0.12
N GLY A 428 10.56 -28.30 0.09
CA GLY A 428 11.71 -28.83 -0.65
C GLY A 428 12.86 -29.24 0.29
N ASP A 429 13.89 -29.89 -0.28
CA ASP A 429 15.06 -30.29 0.51
C ASP A 429 16.11 -29.18 0.49
N ASP A 430 16.13 -28.34 1.52
CA ASP A 430 16.90 -27.10 1.55
C ASP A 430 18.28 -27.26 2.21
N GLU A 431 19.23 -26.42 1.80
CA GLU A 431 20.59 -26.40 2.35
C GLU A 431 20.97 -25.02 2.89
N VAL A 432 21.24 -24.95 4.19
CA VAL A 432 21.53 -23.68 4.89
C VAL A 432 22.92 -23.70 5.51
N ILE A 433 23.72 -22.69 5.19
CA ILE A 433 25.04 -22.49 5.78
C ILE A 433 25.13 -21.11 6.42
N ILE A 434 25.42 -21.09 7.71
CA ILE A 434 25.63 -19.87 8.50
C ILE A 434 27.08 -19.81 8.95
N LYS A 435 27.75 -18.67 8.69
CA LYS A 435 29.18 -18.48 9.00
C LYS A 435 29.48 -17.08 9.54
N GLY A 436 30.69 -16.92 10.08
CA GLY A 436 31.22 -15.67 10.63
C GLY A 436 31.42 -15.73 12.14
N GLU A 437 32.41 -14.98 12.63
CA GLU A 437 32.68 -14.82 14.06
C GLU A 437 32.63 -13.32 14.40
N VAL A 438 31.67 -12.93 15.25
CA VAL A 438 31.37 -11.53 15.58
C VAL A 438 31.01 -11.40 17.06
N ASP A 439 31.04 -10.18 17.58
CA ASP A 439 30.64 -9.86 18.97
C ASP A 439 29.17 -9.39 19.07
N ASP A 440 28.55 -9.03 17.95
CA ASP A 440 27.11 -8.75 17.88
C ASP A 440 26.56 -9.09 16.50
N SER A 441 25.28 -9.44 16.46
CA SER A 441 24.54 -9.66 15.22
C SER A 441 23.03 -9.62 15.46
N PRO A 442 22.23 -9.48 14.39
CA PRO A 442 20.81 -9.76 14.44
C PRO A 442 20.58 -11.23 14.84
N LEU A 443 19.42 -11.49 15.42
CA LEU A 443 18.94 -12.85 15.60
C LEU A 443 18.55 -13.43 14.24
N ILE A 444 19.08 -14.60 13.89
CA ILE A 444 18.73 -15.32 12.66
C ILE A 444 17.76 -16.44 13.01
N ARG A 445 16.57 -16.43 12.41
CA ARG A 445 15.61 -17.53 12.44
C ARG A 445 15.52 -18.14 11.05
N ILE A 446 15.72 -19.44 10.97
CA ILE A 446 15.46 -20.19 9.74
C ILE A 446 14.29 -21.12 10.01
N LEU A 447 13.28 -21.05 9.16
CA LEU A 447 12.16 -21.95 9.14
C LEU A 447 12.34 -22.83 7.90
N GLY A 448 12.60 -24.11 8.10
CA GLY A 448 12.70 -25.09 7.00
C GLY A 448 11.34 -25.19 6.29
N GLY A 449 10.37 -25.74 7.02
CA GLY A 449 9.10 -26.13 6.43
C GLY A 449 9.13 -27.64 6.17
N PRO A 450 8.24 -28.20 5.35
CA PRO A 450 8.31 -29.60 4.98
C PRO A 450 9.53 -29.90 4.09
N GLY A 451 10.25 -30.98 4.37
CA GLY A 451 11.42 -31.37 3.55
C GLY A 451 12.54 -32.07 4.32
N ASP A 452 13.46 -32.74 3.60
CA ASP A 452 14.65 -33.36 4.20
C ASP A 452 15.82 -32.34 4.23
N ASP A 453 15.74 -31.37 5.15
CA ASP A 453 16.63 -30.20 5.18
C ASP A 453 18.03 -30.47 5.76
N LYS A 454 18.99 -29.63 5.38
CA LYS A 454 20.35 -29.62 5.93
C LYS A 454 20.72 -28.25 6.47
N PHE A 455 20.79 -28.15 7.79
CA PHE A 455 21.20 -26.92 8.47
C PHE A 455 22.61 -27.03 9.04
N GLU A 456 23.47 -26.10 8.64
CA GLU A 456 24.82 -26.00 9.16
C GLU A 456 25.12 -24.59 9.70
N ASP A 457 25.29 -24.49 11.02
CA ASP A 457 25.78 -23.29 11.67
C ASP A 457 27.25 -23.48 12.08
N LYS A 458 28.14 -22.78 11.38
CA LYS A 458 29.58 -22.66 11.66
C LYS A 458 29.95 -21.32 12.29
N SER A 459 28.96 -20.51 12.65
CA SER A 459 29.19 -19.16 13.18
C SER A 459 29.37 -19.12 14.69
N ILE A 460 29.97 -18.04 15.18
CA ILE A 460 30.08 -17.73 16.60
C ILE A 460 29.67 -16.28 16.80
N VAL A 461 28.68 -16.04 17.66
CA VAL A 461 28.34 -14.72 18.17
C VAL A 461 28.74 -14.65 19.64
N ASN A 462 29.77 -13.86 19.91
CA ASN A 462 30.35 -13.66 21.23
C ASN A 462 29.54 -12.58 21.98
N GLY A 463 28.66 -12.99 22.88
CA GLY A 463 27.99 -12.03 23.77
C GLY A 463 28.82 -11.66 24.99
N PHE A 464 28.30 -10.73 25.79
CA PHE A 464 28.87 -10.37 27.09
C PHE A 464 28.00 -10.95 28.20
N PHE A 465 28.60 -11.70 29.13
CA PHE A 465 27.86 -12.20 30.29
C PHE A 465 27.26 -11.04 31.09
N LEU A 466 25.92 -11.02 31.20
CA LEU A 466 25.10 -9.95 31.81
C LEU A 466 25.23 -8.55 31.15
N SER A 467 25.80 -8.43 29.96
CA SER A 467 26.06 -7.14 29.27
C SER A 467 26.90 -6.12 30.07
N ILE A 468 27.42 -6.49 31.24
CA ILE A 468 28.16 -5.61 32.18
C ILE A 468 29.50 -6.20 32.63
N THR A 469 29.82 -7.45 32.25
CA THR A 469 31.10 -8.08 32.62
C THR A 469 31.98 -8.31 31.38
N PRO A 470 33.31 -8.25 31.51
CA PRO A 470 34.24 -8.45 30.39
C PRO A 470 34.37 -9.93 29.95
N PHE A 471 33.55 -10.84 30.48
CA PHE A 471 33.60 -12.26 30.15
C PHE A 471 32.75 -12.55 28.91
N LYS A 472 33.42 -12.90 27.80
CA LYS A 472 32.74 -13.33 26.57
C LYS A 472 32.03 -14.66 26.80
N LYS A 473 30.73 -14.71 26.50
CA LYS A 473 29.92 -15.94 26.47
C LYS A 473 29.12 -15.95 25.18
N SER A 474 29.18 -17.06 24.43
CA SER A 474 28.44 -17.15 23.18
C SER A 474 26.93 -17.03 23.41
N GLU A 475 26.29 -16.19 22.60
CA GLU A 475 24.84 -15.98 22.61
C GLU A 475 24.15 -16.85 21.57
N LYS A 476 22.92 -17.26 21.88
CA LYS A 476 22.06 -18.00 20.95
C LYS A 476 21.41 -17.03 19.97
N LYS A 477 22.11 -16.75 18.87
CA LYS A 477 21.71 -15.81 17.80
C LYS A 477 21.35 -16.52 16.48
N THR A 478 21.26 -17.84 16.49
CA THR A 478 20.70 -18.67 15.42
C THR A 478 19.65 -19.59 16.01
N ILE A 479 18.46 -19.64 15.40
CA ILE A 479 17.40 -20.60 15.74
C ILE A 479 16.93 -21.29 14.48
N PHE A 480 17.04 -22.63 14.45
CA PHE A 480 16.46 -23.47 13.40
C PHE A 480 15.09 -23.99 13.85
N TYR A 481 14.08 -23.82 12.99
CA TYR A 481 12.72 -24.32 13.16
C TYR A 481 12.44 -25.35 12.08
N ASP A 482 12.31 -26.61 12.49
CA ASP A 482 12.02 -27.70 11.58
C ASP A 482 11.49 -28.91 12.37
N SER A 483 10.30 -29.37 12.00
CA SER A 483 9.61 -30.49 12.64
C SER A 483 9.84 -31.84 11.95
N ASP A 484 10.50 -31.87 10.79
CA ASP A 484 10.75 -33.09 10.05
C ASP A 484 11.89 -33.92 10.64
N ASN A 485 11.68 -35.23 10.65
CA ASN A 485 12.56 -36.16 11.38
C ASN A 485 13.84 -36.53 10.60
N ASN A 486 13.86 -36.27 9.30
CA ASN A 486 14.97 -36.64 8.41
C ASN A 486 16.00 -35.52 8.25
N SER A 487 15.66 -34.31 8.68
CA SER A 487 16.54 -33.16 8.58
C SER A 487 17.79 -33.30 9.44
N SER A 488 18.90 -32.75 8.95
CA SER A 488 20.21 -32.85 9.56
C SER A 488 20.70 -31.51 10.08
N PHE A 489 21.35 -31.53 11.25
CA PHE A 489 21.79 -30.32 11.94
C PHE A 489 23.24 -30.40 12.39
N ILE A 490 24.06 -29.47 11.91
CA ILE A 490 25.39 -29.16 12.43
C ILE A 490 25.27 -27.85 13.21
N LYS A 491 25.49 -27.91 14.53
CA LYS A 491 25.25 -26.79 15.45
C LYS A 491 26.56 -26.13 15.89
N SER A 492 26.52 -24.82 16.09
CA SER A 492 27.55 -24.06 16.80
C SER A 492 27.14 -23.76 18.25
N LEU A 493 28.01 -23.06 18.98
CA LEU A 493 27.68 -22.51 20.30
C LEU A 493 26.56 -21.46 20.24
N SER A 494 26.30 -20.86 19.09
CA SER A 494 25.26 -19.85 18.88
C SER A 494 23.91 -20.40 18.40
N THR A 495 23.79 -21.72 18.22
CA THR A 495 22.59 -22.36 17.67
C THR A 495 21.62 -22.86 18.74
N SER A 496 20.33 -22.63 18.52
CA SER A 496 19.21 -23.33 19.15
C SER A 496 18.38 -24.03 18.08
N ILE A 497 17.68 -25.11 18.44
CA ILE A 497 16.78 -25.83 17.54
C ILE A 497 15.44 -25.99 18.21
N ASP A 498 14.39 -25.74 17.45
CA ASP A 498 13.00 -25.94 17.83
C ASP A 498 12.34 -26.88 16.80
N THR A 499 11.97 -28.07 17.24
CA THR A 499 11.34 -29.10 16.40
C THR A 499 9.85 -29.23 16.64
N ASN A 500 9.24 -28.24 17.30
CA ASN A 500 7.80 -28.24 17.52
C ASN A 500 7.09 -27.95 16.20
N GLN A 501 6.10 -28.79 15.89
CA GLN A 501 5.18 -28.52 14.80
C GLN A 501 4.36 -27.26 15.10
N PHE A 502 4.20 -26.41 14.11
CA PHE A 502 3.37 -25.22 14.20
C PHE A 502 2.25 -25.35 13.17
N ASP A 503 1.00 -25.27 13.62
CA ASP A 503 -0.14 -25.40 12.73
C ASP A 503 -0.19 -24.20 11.76
N GLU A 504 -0.28 -24.50 10.46
CA GLU A 504 -0.57 -23.50 9.43
C GLU A 504 -2.05 -23.10 9.47
N SER A 505 -2.37 -21.87 9.07
CA SER A 505 -3.77 -21.46 9.03
C SER A 505 -4.49 -22.15 7.87
N ILE A 506 -5.75 -22.52 8.13
CA ILE A 506 -6.67 -23.06 7.12
C ILE A 506 -7.07 -21.97 6.11
N LEU A 507 -6.99 -20.69 6.49
CA LEU A 507 -7.29 -19.57 5.61
C LEU A 507 -6.04 -19.12 4.86
N ILE A 508 -6.05 -19.26 3.53
CA ILE A 508 -4.96 -18.83 2.65
C ILE A 508 -4.57 -17.37 2.89
N THR A 509 -5.54 -16.49 3.14
CA THR A 509 -5.28 -15.09 3.48
C THR A 509 -4.55 -14.91 4.80
N GLU A 510 -4.78 -15.76 5.81
CA GLU A 510 -4.03 -15.69 7.07
C GLU A 510 -2.59 -16.18 6.93
N ASN A 511 -2.29 -16.99 5.92
CA ASN A 511 -0.91 -17.36 5.59
C ASN A 511 -0.11 -16.14 5.10
N TYR A 512 -0.78 -15.18 4.46
CA TYR A 512 -0.15 -13.96 3.93
C TYR A 512 -0.42 -12.69 4.75
N GLU A 513 -1.49 -12.65 5.52
CA GLU A 513 -1.90 -11.57 6.44
C GLU A 513 -2.32 -12.19 7.77
N GLN A 514 -1.33 -12.54 8.59
CA GLN A 514 -1.58 -13.16 9.89
C GLN A 514 -2.46 -12.26 10.75
N SER A 515 -3.54 -12.81 11.33
CA SER A 515 -4.44 -12.06 12.20
C SER A 515 -3.75 -11.56 13.48
N GLN A 516 -2.70 -12.26 13.92
CA GLN A 516 -1.89 -11.86 15.07
C GLN A 516 -0.64 -11.07 14.66
N ARG A 517 -0.28 -10.07 15.47
CA ARG A 517 1.02 -9.40 15.36
C ARG A 517 2.10 -10.30 15.94
N ASP A 518 3.24 -10.34 15.26
CA ASP A 518 4.38 -11.21 15.52
C ASP A 518 5.66 -10.44 15.91
N ARG A 519 5.55 -9.10 16.06
CA ARG A 519 6.62 -8.19 16.44
C ARG A 519 6.10 -6.85 16.96
N GLY A 520 6.97 -6.15 17.71
CA GLY A 520 6.73 -4.81 18.22
C GLY A 520 5.90 -4.79 19.50
N SER A 521 5.42 -3.61 19.85
CA SER A 521 4.62 -3.38 21.04
C SER A 521 3.46 -2.45 20.75
N SER A 522 2.39 -2.55 21.52
CA SER A 522 1.32 -1.55 21.54
C SER A 522 0.96 -1.22 22.98
N TRP A 523 0.33 -0.08 23.15
CA TRP A 523 -0.28 0.29 24.42
C TRP A 523 -1.67 0.84 24.13
N GLY A 524 -2.60 0.59 25.03
CA GLY A 524 -3.97 1.09 24.94
C GLY A 524 -4.36 1.81 26.21
N PHE A 525 -5.19 2.84 26.08
CA PHE A 525 -5.88 3.46 27.20
C PHE A 525 -7.38 3.29 27.02
N LEU A 526 -8.03 2.67 27.99
CA LEU A 526 -9.48 2.47 28.02
C LEU A 526 -10.06 3.34 29.13
N PRO A 527 -10.63 4.52 28.81
CA PRO A 527 -11.31 5.33 29.81
C PRO A 527 -12.59 4.62 30.28
N GLU A 528 -12.83 4.65 31.59
CA GLU A 528 -14.03 4.10 32.21
C GLU A 528 -14.81 5.23 32.88
N VAL A 529 -16.09 5.37 32.53
CA VAL A 529 -17.01 6.28 33.20
C VAL A 529 -18.18 5.46 33.71
N GLY A 530 -18.30 5.37 35.03
CA GLY A 530 -19.36 4.68 35.72
C GLY A 530 -20.25 5.65 36.48
N TYR A 531 -21.46 5.23 36.79
CA TYR A 531 -22.28 5.89 37.80
C TYR A 531 -22.84 4.83 38.74
N SER A 532 -22.61 5.01 40.04
CA SER A 532 -23.29 4.23 41.07
C SER A 532 -24.08 5.17 41.97
N THR A 533 -25.20 4.69 42.50
CA THR A 533 -26.01 5.45 43.46
C THR A 533 -25.29 5.67 44.79
N THR A 534 -24.23 4.90 45.07
CA THR A 534 -23.41 4.97 46.28
C THR A 534 -22.20 5.90 46.14
N ASP A 535 -21.49 5.81 45.02
CA ASP A 535 -20.18 6.45 44.81
C ASP A 535 -20.26 7.64 43.84
N GLY A 536 -21.43 7.87 43.25
CA GLY A 536 -21.65 8.94 42.28
C GLY A 536 -21.02 8.63 40.93
N VAL A 537 -20.49 9.66 40.27
CA VAL A 537 -19.79 9.50 38.98
C VAL A 537 -18.37 8.98 39.25
N LEU A 538 -18.09 7.80 38.72
CA LEU A 538 -16.76 7.19 38.71
C LEU A 538 -16.08 7.55 37.39
N ILE A 539 -14.88 8.09 37.46
CA ILE A 539 -14.03 8.34 36.29
C ILE A 539 -12.71 7.63 36.56
N GLY A 540 -12.37 6.69 35.69
CA GLY A 540 -11.13 5.94 35.74
C GLY A 540 -10.62 5.65 34.33
N GLY A 541 -9.62 4.80 34.26
CA GLY A 541 -9.18 4.25 33.00
C GLY A 541 -8.09 3.22 33.22
N MET A 542 -7.99 2.29 32.28
CA MET A 542 -7.00 1.21 32.30
C MET A 542 -5.94 1.49 31.24
N VAL A 543 -4.67 1.25 31.57
CA VAL A 543 -3.58 1.21 30.59
C VAL A 543 -3.13 -0.23 30.42
N ASP A 544 -3.22 -0.76 29.20
CA ASP A 544 -2.68 -2.08 28.84
C ASP A 544 -1.42 -1.90 27.96
N LEU A 545 -0.38 -2.68 28.24
CA LEU A 545 0.87 -2.73 27.47
C LEU A 545 1.09 -4.12 26.89
N PHE A 546 1.12 -4.24 25.56
CA PHE A 546 1.31 -5.50 24.84
C PHE A 546 2.69 -5.55 24.18
N SER A 547 3.38 -6.69 24.32
CA SER A 547 4.52 -7.05 23.46
C SER A 547 4.10 -8.22 22.58
N PHE A 548 4.51 -8.15 21.31
CA PHE A 548 4.30 -9.20 20.32
C PHE A 548 5.65 -9.79 19.93
N ASN A 549 5.72 -11.10 19.80
CA ASN A 549 6.95 -11.83 19.48
C ASN A 549 6.66 -12.97 18.50
N PHE A 550 7.69 -13.40 17.79
CA PHE A 550 7.58 -14.48 16.80
C PHE A 550 6.95 -15.74 17.41
N ARG A 551 5.86 -16.23 16.80
CA ARG A 551 5.12 -17.44 17.21
C ARG A 551 4.70 -17.45 18.69
N LYS A 552 4.45 -16.27 19.27
CA LYS A 552 3.96 -16.11 20.64
C LYS A 552 2.71 -15.22 20.62
N GLY A 553 1.68 -15.64 21.35
CA GLY A 553 0.52 -14.79 21.61
C GLY A 553 0.91 -13.50 22.35
N PRO A 554 0.07 -12.47 22.33
CA PRO A 554 0.35 -11.20 23.00
C PRO A 554 0.59 -11.44 24.50
N THR A 555 1.78 -11.07 24.97
CA THR A 555 2.07 -11.10 26.41
C THR A 555 1.72 -9.73 27.00
N ASN A 556 0.76 -9.70 27.92
CA ASN A 556 0.43 -8.49 28.66
C ASN A 556 1.57 -8.19 29.64
N ILE A 557 2.21 -7.03 29.49
CA ILE A 557 3.43 -6.68 30.23
C ILE A 557 3.04 -6.03 31.57
N TYR A 558 2.01 -5.18 31.58
CA TYR A 558 1.52 -4.45 32.76
C TYR A 558 0.04 -4.05 32.59
N ARG A 559 -0.72 -4.13 33.69
CA ARG A 559 -2.09 -3.61 33.84
C ARG A 559 -2.14 -2.73 35.10
N VAL A 560 -2.54 -1.47 34.96
CA VAL A 560 -2.71 -0.50 36.06
C VAL A 560 -4.12 0.03 36.06
#